data_AF-A0A832RH87-F1
#
_entry.id   AF-A0A832RH87-F1
#
_cell.length_a   1.000
_cell.length_b   1.000
_cell.length_c   1.000
_cell.angle_alpha   90.00
_cell.angle_beta   90.00
_cell.angle_gamma   90.00
#
_symmetry.space_group_name_H-M   'P 1'
#
loop_
_entity.id
_entity.type
_entity.pdbx_description
1 polymer ?
#
loop_
_entity_poly.entity_id
_entity_poly.type
_entity_poly.pdbx_seq_one_letter_code
_entity_poly.pdbx_strand_id
1 'polypeptide(L)'
;MSVIAFIENKSNMFVVCILGVLAILFLPIIIPNVFHGFHIAHISLHIVGISLAIFLTISTVYAYVKIRTRKIAITAIAFSLFVASEIIKIIDVTWPYTFYLGNITMEQISHMLIIGMLGIFSIGVFRRE
;
A
#
# COMPACT_ATOMS: atom_id res chain seq x y z
N MET A 1 -26.63 7.61 -11.80
CA MET A 1 -26.09 6.88 -10.63
C MET A 1 -25.36 7.91 -9.75
N SER A 2 -25.60 7.94 -8.44
CA SER A 2 -24.92 8.91 -7.57
C SER A 2 -23.43 8.56 -7.42
N VAL A 3 -22.58 9.55 -7.17
CA VAL A 3 -21.13 9.36 -6.95
C VAL A 3 -20.88 8.40 -5.78
N ILE A 4 -21.72 8.49 -4.74
CA ILE A 4 -21.65 7.61 -3.57
C ILE A 4 -21.95 6.15 -3.97
N ALA A 5 -23.03 5.91 -4.72
CA ALA A 5 -23.38 4.57 -5.19
C ALA A 5 -22.34 3.98 -6.15
N PHE A 6 -21.62 4.83 -6.90
CA PHE A 6 -20.50 4.40 -7.73
C PHE A 6 -19.32 3.91 -6.89
N ILE A 7 -18.95 4.65 -5.83
CA ILE A 7 -17.80 4.34 -4.95
C ILE A 7 -18.10 3.14 -4.03
N GLU A 8 -19.35 2.95 -3.61
CA GLU A 8 -19.73 1.79 -2.78
C GLU A 8 -19.62 0.44 -3.51
N ASN A 9 -19.60 0.46 -4.84
CA ASN A 9 -19.33 -0.74 -5.62
C ASN A 9 -17.85 -1.13 -5.48
N LYS A 10 -17.58 -2.33 -4.96
CA LYS A 10 -16.21 -2.83 -4.73
C LYS A 10 -15.32 -2.80 -5.97
N SER A 11 -15.87 -3.13 -7.15
CA SER A 11 -15.11 -3.14 -8.41
C SER A 11 -14.74 -1.72 -8.81
N ASN A 12 -15.68 -0.78 -8.72
CA ASN A 12 -15.41 0.63 -9.01
C ASN A 12 -14.44 1.25 -8.01
N MET A 13 -14.55 0.91 -6.72
CA MET A 13 -13.60 1.37 -5.69
C MET A 13 -12.17 0.90 -5.99
N PHE A 14 -12.01 -0.36 -6.43
CA PHE A 14 -10.73 -0.89 -6.85
C PHE A 14 -10.15 -0.13 -8.04
N VAL A 15 -10.97 0.12 -9.07
CA VAL A 15 -10.57 0.90 -10.25
C VAL A 15 -10.16 2.33 -9.88
N VAL A 16 -10.93 2.99 -9.02
CA VAL A 16 -10.60 4.34 -8.53
C VAL A 16 -9.28 4.36 -7.76
N CYS A 17 -9.02 3.35 -6.91
CA CYS A 17 -7.73 3.24 -6.21
C CYS A 17 -6.57 3.10 -7.19
N ILE A 18 -6.69 2.21 -8.18
CA ILE A 18 -5.65 2.00 -9.19
C ILE A 18 -5.41 3.29 -9.99
N LEU A 19 -6.46 3.89 -10.54
CA LEU A 19 -6.33 5.10 -11.35
C LEU A 19 -5.78 6.27 -10.54
N GLY A 20 -6.19 6.39 -9.27
CA GLY A 20 -5.68 7.41 -8.36
C GLY A 20 -4.18 7.25 -8.10
N VAL A 21 -3.74 6.04 -7.74
CA VAL A 21 -2.31 5.74 -7.53
C VAL A 21 -1.51 5.99 -8.81
N LEU A 22 -1.98 5.48 -9.95
CA LEU A 22 -1.32 5.69 -11.23
C LEU A 22 -1.19 7.18 -11.52
N ALA A 23 -2.28 7.95 -11.41
CA ALA A 23 -2.25 9.39 -11.67
C ALA A 23 -1.25 10.15 -10.78
N ILE A 24 -1.15 9.80 -9.50
CA ILE A 24 -0.24 10.44 -8.54
C ILE A 24 1.22 10.08 -8.83
N LEU A 25 1.51 8.80 -9.14
CA LEU A 25 2.89 8.31 -9.29
C LEU A 25 3.43 8.41 -10.73
N PHE A 26 2.57 8.62 -11.73
CA PHE A 26 2.97 8.62 -13.14
C PHE A 26 4.05 9.66 -13.45
N LEU A 27 3.80 10.93 -13.10
CA LEU A 27 4.70 12.04 -13.38
C LEU A 27 6.02 11.96 -12.59
N PRO A 28 6.01 11.84 -11.25
CA PRO A 28 7.26 11.92 -10.48
C PRO A 28 8.10 10.65 -10.53
N ILE A 29 7.52 9.49 -10.85
CA ILE A 29 8.20 8.20 -10.65
C ILE A 29 8.30 7.40 -11.94
N ILE A 30 7.22 7.27 -12.70
CA ILE A 30 7.24 6.45 -13.91
C ILE A 30 8.08 7.14 -15.00
N ILE A 31 7.78 8.40 -15.35
CA ILE A 31 8.47 9.14 -16.43
C ILE A 31 10.01 9.14 -16.31
N PRO A 32 10.62 9.54 -15.17
CA PRO A 32 12.08 9.59 -15.08
C PRO A 32 12.76 8.21 -15.14
N ASN A 33 12.00 7.14 -14.87
CA ASN A 33 12.52 5.78 -14.80
C ASN A 33 12.17 4.90 -16.02
N VAL A 34 11.37 5.39 -16.99
CA VAL A 34 10.96 4.62 -18.19
C VAL A 34 12.17 4.09 -18.97
N PHE A 35 13.27 4.83 -19.01
CA PHE A 35 14.46 4.47 -19.78
C PHE A 35 15.51 3.66 -18.98
N HIS A 36 15.26 3.41 -17.68
CA HIS A 36 16.15 2.64 -16.81
C HIS A 36 15.70 1.17 -16.74
N GLY A 37 15.87 0.42 -17.83
CA GLY A 37 15.70 -1.04 -17.97
C GLY A 37 15.01 -1.81 -16.83
N PHE A 38 15.75 -2.66 -16.11
CA PHE A 38 15.23 -3.61 -15.10
C PHE A 38 14.51 -2.93 -13.90
N HIS A 39 14.70 -1.63 -13.69
CA HIS A 39 14.04 -0.89 -12.61
C HIS A 39 12.55 -0.68 -12.88
N ILE A 40 12.12 -0.60 -14.14
CA ILE A 40 10.70 -0.34 -14.46
C ILE A 40 9.79 -1.49 -13.99
N ALA A 41 10.26 -2.74 -14.13
CA ALA A 41 9.52 -3.92 -13.70
C ALA A 41 9.39 -3.95 -12.17
N HIS A 42 10.48 -3.68 -11.46
CA HIS A 42 10.49 -3.62 -10.00
C HIS A 42 9.60 -2.50 -9.46
N ILE A 43 9.69 -1.29 -10.04
CA ILE A 43 8.81 -0.15 -9.69
C ILE A 43 7.35 -0.48 -9.97
N SER A 44 7.05 -1.12 -11.12
CA SER A 44 5.68 -1.49 -11.47
C SER A 44 5.06 -2.47 -10.47
N LEU A 45 5.84 -3.41 -9.94
CA LEU A 45 5.38 -4.32 -8.88
C LEU A 45 4.98 -3.56 -7.63
N HIS A 46 5.75 -2.55 -7.23
CA HIS A 46 5.43 -1.71 -6.08
C HIS A 46 4.22 -0.81 -6.31
N ILE A 47 4.00 -0.34 -7.54
CA ILE A 47 2.80 0.43 -7.91
C ILE A 47 1.54 -0.45 -7.86
N VAL A 48 1.63 -1.70 -8.29
CA VAL A 48 0.53 -2.67 -8.12
C VAL A 48 0.34 -3.00 -6.64
N GLY A 49 1.43 -3.19 -5.90
CA GLY A 49 1.45 -3.45 -4.46
C GLY A 49 0.74 -2.35 -3.67
N ILE A 50 1.12 -1.08 -3.86
CA ILE A 50 0.50 0.05 -3.18
C ILE A 50 -0.98 0.23 -3.57
N SER A 51 -1.35 0.00 -4.84
CA SER A 51 -2.75 0.05 -5.30
C SER A 51 -3.60 -0.98 -4.57
N LEU A 52 -3.10 -2.22 -4.47
CA LEU A 52 -3.76 -3.30 -3.74
C LEU A 52 -3.83 -3.00 -2.24
N ALA A 53 -2.72 -2.54 -1.65
CA ALA A 53 -2.64 -2.23 -0.22
C ALA A 53 -3.62 -1.11 0.17
N ILE A 54 -3.74 -0.05 -0.63
CA ILE A 54 -4.70 1.05 -0.42
C ILE A 54 -6.13 0.52 -0.53
N PHE A 55 -6.45 -0.24 -1.57
CA PHE A 55 -7.79 -0.81 -1.75
C PHE A 55 -8.19 -1.71 -0.58
N LEU A 56 -7.28 -2.58 -0.12
CA LEU A 56 -7.49 -3.45 1.02
C LEU A 56 -7.68 -2.62 2.30
N THR A 57 -6.85 -1.60 2.50
CA THR A 57 -6.95 -0.70 3.67
C THR A 57 -8.31 0.00 3.71
N ILE A 58 -8.74 0.63 2.62
CA ILE A 58 -10.04 1.31 2.53
C ILE A 58 -11.18 0.31 2.75
N SER A 59 -11.12 -0.86 2.09
CA SER A 59 -12.13 -1.91 2.25
C SER A 59 -12.26 -2.38 3.70
N THR A 60 -11.14 -2.59 4.39
CA THR A 60 -11.12 -3.05 5.77
C THR A 60 -11.51 -1.94 6.75
N VAL A 61 -11.13 -0.68 6.49
CA VAL A 61 -11.60 0.47 7.28
C VAL A 61 -13.10 0.65 7.14
N TYR A 62 -13.65 0.56 5.92
CA TYR A 62 -15.09 0.61 5.70
C TYR A 62 -15.82 -0.53 6.44
N ALA A 63 -15.30 -1.76 6.35
CA ALA A 63 -15.83 -2.89 7.11
C ALA A 63 -15.74 -2.66 8.63
N TYR A 64 -14.67 -2.03 9.11
CA TYR A 64 -14.48 -1.71 10.52
C TYR A 64 -15.53 -0.71 11.00
N VAL A 65 -15.81 0.34 10.23
CA VAL A 65 -16.83 1.34 10.59
C VAL A 65 -18.20 0.68 10.79
N LYS A 66 -18.52 -0.34 9.99
CA LYS A 66 -19.81 -1.05 10.04
C LYS A 66 -19.88 -2.15 11.12
N ILE A 67 -18.81 -2.93 11.29
CA ILE A 67 -18.82 -4.15 12.13
C ILE A 67 -18.14 -3.93 13.50
N ARG A 68 -17.16 -3.02 13.57
CA ARG A 68 -16.46 -2.57 14.79
C ARG A 68 -15.74 -3.66 15.61
N THR A 69 -15.30 -4.76 14.98
CA THR A 69 -14.55 -5.82 15.67
C THR A 69 -13.05 -5.54 15.72
N ARG A 70 -12.39 -6.03 16.79
CA ARG A 70 -10.93 -5.91 16.97
C ARG A 70 -10.16 -6.60 15.84
N LYS A 71 -10.65 -7.75 15.39
CA LYS A 71 -10.13 -8.47 14.23
C LYS A 71 -9.96 -7.55 13.01
N ILE A 72 -11.03 -6.84 12.63
CA ILE A 72 -11.01 -5.96 11.45
C ILE A 72 -10.10 -4.75 11.68
N ALA A 73 -10.07 -4.18 12.89
CA ALA A 73 -9.14 -3.09 13.22
C ALA A 73 -7.67 -3.50 13.07
N ILE A 74 -7.30 -4.68 13.58
CA ILE A 74 -5.94 -5.23 13.47
C ILE A 74 -5.58 -5.46 12.01
N THR A 75 -6.51 -6.02 11.22
CA THR A 75 -6.30 -6.20 9.77
C THR A 75 -6.14 -4.86 9.04
N ALA A 76 -6.88 -3.81 9.43
CA ALA A 76 -6.73 -2.48 8.84
C ALA A 76 -5.35 -1.86 9.14
N ILE A 77 -4.86 -2.03 10.37
CA ILE A 77 -3.50 -1.60 10.76
C ILE A 77 -2.45 -2.36 9.94
N ALA A 78 -2.61 -3.68 9.76
CA ALA A 78 -1.70 -4.47 8.93
C ALA A 78 -1.65 -3.96 7.48
N PHE A 79 -2.80 -3.76 6.83
CA PHE A 79 -2.82 -3.23 5.46
C PHE A 79 -2.29 -1.80 5.38
N SER A 80 -2.47 -0.98 6.41
CA SER A 80 -1.88 0.36 6.47
C SER A 80 -0.35 0.32 6.56
N LEU A 81 0.21 -0.64 7.31
CA LEU A 81 1.66 -0.89 7.34
C LEU A 81 2.18 -1.38 6.00
N PHE A 82 1.38 -2.15 5.25
CA PHE A 82 1.73 -2.55 3.90
C PHE A 82 1.83 -1.33 2.98
N VAL A 83 0.85 -0.41 3.03
CA VAL A 83 0.91 0.87 2.29
C VAL A 83 2.17 1.65 2.66
N ALA A 84 2.47 1.80 3.94
CA ALA A 84 3.66 2.52 4.41
C ALA A 84 4.96 1.89 3.88
N SER A 85 5.07 0.56 3.89
CA SER A 85 6.25 -0.12 3.36
C SER A 85 6.43 0.13 1.86
N GLU A 86 5.36 0.01 1.08
CA GLU A 86 5.44 0.21 -0.38
C GLU A 86 5.77 1.67 -0.74
N ILE A 87 5.26 2.65 0.01
CA ILE A 87 5.65 4.06 -0.14
C ILE A 87 7.15 4.24 0.13
N ILE A 88 7.67 3.67 1.22
CA ILE A 88 9.10 3.77 1.56
C ILE A 88 9.96 3.12 0.48
N LYS A 89 9.58 1.95 -0.04
CA LYS A 89 10.30 1.31 -1.16
C LYS A 89 10.32 2.15 -2.42
N ILE A 90 9.19 2.76 -2.76
CA ILE A 90 9.09 3.65 -3.92
C ILE A 90 10.01 4.87 -3.74
N ILE A 91 10.07 5.45 -2.55
CA ILE A 91 11.00 6.55 -2.24
C ILE A 91 12.46 6.09 -2.38
N ASP A 92 12.81 4.93 -1.81
CA ASP A 92 14.17 4.37 -1.85
C ASP A 92 14.62 4.07 -3.30
N VAL A 93 13.75 3.49 -4.13
CA VAL A 93 14.07 3.23 -5.54
C VAL A 93 14.15 4.52 -6.36
N THR A 94 13.37 5.55 -6.02
CA THR A 94 13.39 6.84 -6.75
C THR A 94 14.61 7.68 -6.39
N TRP A 95 15.02 7.65 -5.12
CA TRP A 95 16.18 8.39 -4.60
C TRP A 95 17.11 7.45 -3.82
N PRO A 96 17.81 6.55 -4.51
CA PRO A 96 18.69 5.60 -3.85
C PRO A 96 19.77 6.35 -3.09
N TYR A 97 20.14 5.83 -1.92
CA TYR A 97 21.19 6.37 -1.05
C TYR A 97 20.95 7.81 -0.55
N THR A 98 19.74 8.35 -0.66
CA THR A 98 19.44 9.73 -0.22
C THR A 98 18.92 9.78 1.21
N PHE A 99 18.13 8.78 1.61
CA PHE A 99 17.44 8.79 2.90
C PHE A 99 17.87 7.60 3.77
N TYR A 100 18.33 7.89 4.98
CA TYR A 100 18.76 6.93 5.98
C TYR A 100 18.30 7.33 7.37
N LEU A 101 18.06 6.34 8.23
CA LEU A 101 17.85 6.55 9.66
C LEU A 101 19.06 6.02 10.43
N GLY A 102 20.06 6.89 10.64
CA GLY A 102 21.37 6.47 11.14
C GLY A 102 22.03 5.50 10.16
N ASN A 103 22.31 4.27 10.61
CA ASN A 103 22.93 3.22 9.79
C ASN A 103 21.91 2.31 9.08
N ILE A 104 20.61 2.61 9.20
CA ILE A 104 19.53 1.79 8.64
C ILE A 104 19.04 2.42 7.34
N THR A 105 19.01 1.63 6.27
CA THR A 105 18.54 2.07 4.94
C THR A 105 17.01 2.12 4.88
N MET A 106 16.44 2.94 4.00
CA MET A 106 14.97 2.95 3.77
C MET A 106 14.47 1.59 3.29
N GLU A 107 15.24 0.89 2.45
CA GLU A 107 14.97 -0.50 2.08
C GLU A 107 14.82 -1.40 3.33
N GLN A 108 15.74 -1.34 4.30
CA GLN A 108 15.66 -2.15 5.51
C GLN A 108 14.44 -1.79 6.37
N ILE A 109 14.12 -0.50 6.49
CA ILE A 109 12.91 -0.03 7.20
C ILE A 109 11.66 -0.62 6.54
N SER A 110 11.59 -0.58 5.21
CA SER A 110 10.46 -1.13 4.47
C SER A 110 10.26 -2.64 4.71
N HIS A 111 11.37 -3.40 4.79
CA HIS A 111 11.34 -4.83 5.08
C HIS A 111 10.85 -5.09 6.51
N MET A 112 11.33 -4.32 7.49
CA MET A 112 10.84 -4.40 8.87
C MET A 112 9.33 -4.12 8.95
N LEU A 113 8.82 -3.14 8.19
CA LEU A 113 7.39 -2.87 8.12
C LEU A 113 6.60 -4.03 7.50
N ILE A 114 7.11 -4.70 6.45
CA ILE A 114 6.46 -5.89 5.88
C ILE A 114 6.44 -7.04 6.89
N ILE A 115 7.54 -7.26 7.61
CA ILE A 115 7.60 -8.31 8.64
C ILE A 115 6.59 -7.99 9.75
N GLY A 116 6.54 -6.75 10.23
CA GLY A 116 5.56 -6.29 11.21
C GLY A 116 4.12 -6.42 10.70
N MET A 117 3.89 -6.05 9.45
CA MET A 117 2.61 -6.22 8.77
C MET A 117 2.18 -7.68 8.74
N LEU A 118 3.04 -8.61 8.35
CA LEU A 118 2.74 -10.05 8.33
C LEU A 118 2.41 -10.57 9.73
N GLY A 119 3.18 -10.15 10.73
CA GLY A 119 2.92 -10.49 12.14
C GLY A 119 1.53 -10.02 12.58
N ILE A 120 1.23 -8.73 12.41
CA ILE A 120 -0.06 -8.14 12.80
C ILE A 120 -1.21 -8.74 11.98
N PHE A 121 -1.01 -8.94 10.69
CA PHE A 121 -1.99 -9.56 9.81
C PHE A 121 -2.34 -10.96 10.27
N SER A 122 -1.34 -11.79 10.60
CA SER A 122 -1.55 -13.15 11.10
C SER A 122 -2.38 -13.15 12.40
N ILE A 123 -2.10 -12.22 13.31
CA ILE A 123 -2.90 -12.03 14.53
C ILE A 123 -4.34 -11.72 14.16
N GLY A 124 -4.58 -10.75 13.26
CA GLY A 124 -5.93 -10.41 12.81
C GLY A 124 -6.67 -11.59 12.18
N VAL A 125 -6.01 -12.35 11.31
CA VAL A 125 -6.63 -13.49 10.60
C VAL A 125 -7.00 -14.63 11.55
N PHE A 126 -6.07 -15.04 12.42
CA PHE A 126 -6.25 -16.20 13.31
C PHE A 126 -6.96 -15.87 14.62
N ARG A 127 -7.21 -14.59 14.91
CA ARG A 127 -8.00 -14.18 16.06
C ARG A 127 -9.41 -14.77 15.97
N ARG A 128 -9.75 -15.58 16.98
CA ARG A 128 -11.13 -15.94 17.30
C ARG A 128 -11.66 -14.81 18.20
N GLU A 129 -12.61 -14.06 17.65
CA GLU A 129 -13.31 -12.89 18.24
C GLU A 129 -12.53 -11.56 18.30
#